data_AF-A0A9E0UFP0-F1
#
_entry.id   AF-A0A9E0UFP0-F1
#
_cell.length_a   1.000
_cell.length_b   1.000
_cell.length_c   1.000
_cell.angle_alpha   90.00
_cell.angle_beta   90.00
_cell.angle_gamma   90.00
#
_symmetry.space_group_name_H-M   'P 1'
#
loop_
_entity.id
_entity.type
_entity.pdbx_description
1 polymer ?
#
loop_
_entity_poly.entity_id
_entity_poly.type
_entity_poly.pdbx_seq_one_letter_code
_entity_poly.pdbx_strand_id
1 'polypeptide(L)'
;MGQAVAAMSFADIATAYARDVVEGRIVSCKWHRLACARHLKDLERIGSEGFPYTWNPELVDTKGKAYQPAERICNFAQLMPHIKGDWAAQRQLIKLEAWEVFILASVFGWVHIETGKRRFRVADLFVPRKNAKSTLASIVGNYMLGVDGEFGAEVYSGATSQDQAMEVFRPALLMARATPRFCAAYGVTVNASNLSVTETNSKFEPVIGRPGDDRKRPALRHHLRH
;
A
#
# COMPACT_ATOMS: atom_id res chain seq x y z
N MET A 1 -28.41 -22.07 -17.31
CA MET A 1 -27.17 -22.07 -16.49
C MET A 1 -26.37 -20.82 -16.82
N GLY A 2 -26.65 -19.70 -16.14
CA GLY A 2 -25.79 -18.52 -16.23
C GLY A 2 -24.59 -18.75 -15.33
N GLN A 3 -23.40 -18.94 -15.91
CA GLN A 3 -22.17 -18.86 -15.13
C GLN A 3 -22.11 -17.45 -14.54
N ALA A 4 -22.17 -17.34 -13.21
CA ALA A 4 -21.79 -16.12 -12.54
C ALA A 4 -20.33 -15.85 -12.93
N VAL A 5 -20.09 -14.76 -13.68
CA VAL A 5 -18.73 -14.27 -13.90
C VAL A 5 -18.20 -13.92 -12.51
N ALA A 6 -17.27 -14.72 -12.00
CA ALA A 6 -16.62 -14.42 -10.73
C ALA A 6 -16.04 -13.01 -10.82
N ALA A 7 -16.31 -12.18 -9.81
CA ALA A 7 -15.70 -10.86 -9.74
C ALA A 7 -14.17 -11.02 -9.81
N MET A 8 -13.51 -10.30 -10.72
CA MET A 8 -12.05 -10.38 -10.86
C MET A 8 -11.37 -10.03 -9.53
N SER A 9 -10.34 -10.80 -9.16
CA SER A 9 -9.51 -10.49 -8.00
C SER A 9 -8.70 -9.21 -8.23
N PHE A 10 -8.22 -8.56 -7.17
CA PHE A 10 -7.34 -7.41 -7.32
C PHE A 10 -6.02 -7.79 -8.00
N ALA A 11 -5.52 -9.00 -7.77
CA ALA A 11 -4.36 -9.54 -8.48
C ALA A 11 -4.61 -9.66 -9.99
N ASP A 12 -5.79 -10.09 -10.41
CA ASP A 12 -6.16 -10.17 -11.83
C ASP A 12 -6.32 -8.78 -12.44
N ILE A 13 -6.96 -7.85 -11.74
CA ILE A 13 -7.09 -6.44 -12.16
C ILE A 13 -5.71 -5.81 -12.35
N ALA A 14 -4.79 -6.01 -11.40
CA ALA A 14 -3.42 -5.51 -11.50
C ALA A 14 -2.69 -6.09 -12.72
N THR A 15 -2.83 -7.40 -12.96
CA THR A 15 -2.18 -8.08 -14.08
C THR A 15 -2.75 -7.62 -15.42
N ALA A 16 -4.08 -7.48 -15.53
CA ALA A 16 -4.75 -6.96 -16.72
C ALA A 16 -4.32 -5.51 -17.02
N TYR A 17 -4.34 -4.65 -16.01
CA TYR A 17 -3.86 -3.28 -16.15
C TYR A 17 -2.39 -3.20 -16.59
N ALA A 18 -1.53 -4.07 -16.05
CA ALA A 18 -0.12 -4.12 -16.46
C ALA A 18 0.04 -4.48 -17.95
N ARG A 19 -0.77 -5.41 -18.46
CA ARG A 19 -0.81 -5.76 -19.90
C ARG A 19 -1.25 -4.56 -20.73
N ASP A 20 -2.35 -3.90 -20.36
CA ASP A 20 -2.87 -2.73 -21.06
C ASP A 20 -1.85 -1.58 -21.16
N VAL A 21 -1.06 -1.35 -20.10
CA VAL A 21 0.01 -0.35 -20.09
C VAL A 21 1.17 -0.74 -21.01
N VAL A 22 1.57 -2.01 -21.00
CA VAL A 22 2.70 -2.53 -21.79
C VAL A 22 2.37 -2.55 -23.28
N GLU A 23 1.13 -2.92 -23.61
CA GLU A 23 0.60 -2.95 -24.98
C GLU A 23 0.24 -1.55 -25.51
N GLY A 24 0.32 -0.51 -24.67
CA GLY A 24 0.09 0.88 -25.05
C GLY A 24 -1.38 1.29 -25.13
N ARG A 25 -2.32 0.44 -24.68
CA ARG A 25 -3.74 0.81 -24.53
C ARG A 25 -3.94 1.90 -23.49
N ILE A 26 -3.13 1.89 -22.42
CA ILE A 26 -3.13 2.93 -21.39
C ILE A 26 -1.84 3.75 -21.50
N VAL A 27 -1.99 5.05 -21.75
CA VAL A 27 -0.87 5.99 -21.78
C VAL A 27 -0.26 6.11 -20.39
N SER A 28 1.05 5.94 -20.29
CA SER A 28 1.77 5.95 -19.02
C SER A 28 3.20 6.44 -19.22
N CYS A 29 3.79 6.99 -18.16
CA CYS A 29 5.17 7.42 -18.20
C CYS A 29 6.13 6.23 -18.31
N LYS A 30 7.36 6.49 -18.76
CA LYS A 30 8.41 5.48 -18.97
C LYS A 30 8.57 4.55 -17.76
N TRP A 31 8.67 5.13 -16.55
CA TRP A 31 8.93 4.37 -15.33
C TRP A 31 7.76 3.47 -14.93
N HIS A 32 6.54 3.94 -15.12
CA HIS A 32 5.34 3.16 -14.84
C HIS A 32 5.20 1.99 -15.82
N ARG A 33 5.44 2.22 -17.12
CA ARG A 33 5.47 1.15 -18.12
C ARG A 33 6.52 0.09 -17.81
N LEU A 34 7.73 0.50 -17.37
CA LEU A 34 8.78 -0.44 -16.95
C LEU A 34 8.38 -1.24 -15.70
N ALA A 35 7.64 -0.65 -14.76
CA ALA A 35 7.12 -1.38 -13.60
C ALA A 35 6.08 -2.44 -14.00
N CYS A 36 5.16 -2.11 -14.93
CA CYS A 36 4.20 -3.05 -15.49
C CYS A 36 4.90 -4.17 -16.28
N ALA A 37 5.86 -3.84 -17.14
CA ALA A 37 6.63 -4.82 -17.90
C ALA A 37 7.41 -5.77 -16.98
N ARG A 38 8.03 -5.23 -15.92
CA ARG A 38 8.70 -6.03 -14.89
C ARG A 38 7.73 -7.00 -14.22
N HIS A 39 6.55 -6.53 -13.80
CA HIS A 39 5.54 -7.38 -13.18
C HIS A 39 5.18 -8.57 -14.09
N LEU A 40 4.91 -8.35 -15.38
CA LEU A 40 4.60 -9.42 -16.32
C LEU A 40 5.78 -10.38 -16.52
N LYS A 41 7.00 -9.86 -16.69
CA LYS A 41 8.21 -10.69 -16.81
C LYS A 41 8.45 -11.53 -15.56
N ASP A 42 8.15 -11.00 -14.39
CA ASP A 42 8.34 -11.73 -13.14
C ASP A 42 7.30 -12.85 -12.97
N LEU A 43 6.10 -12.74 -13.53
CA LEU A 43 5.13 -13.86 -13.59
C LEU A 43 5.71 -15.03 -14.39
N GLU A 44 6.39 -14.76 -15.50
CA GLU A 44 7.04 -15.78 -16.33
C GLU A 44 8.24 -16.45 -15.62
N ARG A 45 8.80 -15.79 -14.61
CA ARG A 45 9.97 -16.28 -13.85
C ARG A 45 9.59 -17.13 -12.64
N ILE A 46 8.31 -17.22 -12.27
CA ILE A 46 7.88 -18.04 -11.14
C ILE A 46 8.31 -19.49 -11.37
N GLY A 47 9.00 -20.08 -10.39
CA GLY A 47 9.54 -21.44 -10.48
C GLY A 47 10.88 -21.57 -11.22
N SER A 48 11.42 -20.47 -11.78
CA SER A 48 12.77 -20.48 -12.36
C SER A 48 13.87 -20.44 -11.30
N GLU A 49 15.03 -21.02 -11.63
CA GLU A 49 16.21 -20.99 -10.78
C GLU A 49 16.65 -19.53 -10.53
N GLY A 50 16.89 -19.19 -9.26
CA GLY A 50 17.29 -17.84 -8.85
C GLY A 50 16.16 -16.81 -8.76
N PHE A 51 14.89 -17.21 -8.85
CA PHE A 51 13.74 -16.34 -8.59
C PHE A 51 12.84 -16.89 -7.46
N PRO A 52 13.19 -16.64 -6.18
CA PRO A 52 12.49 -17.22 -5.03
C PRO A 52 11.21 -16.46 -4.65
N TYR A 53 10.53 -15.86 -5.62
CA TYR A 53 9.34 -15.04 -5.40
C TYR A 53 8.14 -15.61 -6.14
N THR A 54 6.98 -15.49 -5.50
CA THR A 54 5.68 -15.88 -6.07
C THR A 54 4.70 -14.72 -5.99
N TRP A 55 3.65 -14.78 -6.81
CA TRP A 55 2.66 -13.74 -6.95
C TRP A 55 1.39 -14.08 -6.18
N ASN A 56 1.05 -13.21 -5.22
CA ASN A 56 -0.17 -13.23 -4.43
C ASN A 56 -0.57 -14.62 -3.88
N PRO A 57 0.37 -15.37 -3.26
CA PRO A 57 0.03 -16.68 -2.72
C PRO A 57 -0.92 -16.52 -1.53
N GLU A 58 -1.60 -17.61 -1.17
CA GLU A 58 -2.26 -17.67 0.13
C GLU A 58 -1.21 -17.79 1.23
N LEU A 59 -1.25 -16.87 2.18
CA LEU A 59 -0.44 -16.82 3.39
C LEU A 59 -1.36 -16.92 4.61
N VAL A 60 -0.78 -17.22 5.77
CA VAL A 60 -1.50 -17.24 7.06
C VAL A 60 -0.92 -16.15 7.95
N ASP A 61 -1.78 -15.33 8.54
CA ASP A 61 -1.33 -14.28 9.46
C ASP A 61 -1.06 -14.80 10.88
N THR A 62 -0.60 -13.92 11.76
CA THR A 62 -0.29 -14.22 13.16
C THR A 62 -1.49 -14.72 13.97
N LYS A 63 -2.72 -14.52 13.46
CA LYS A 63 -3.98 -14.99 14.07
C LYS A 63 -4.50 -16.28 13.44
N GLY A 64 -3.71 -16.92 12.55
CA GLY A 64 -4.09 -18.16 11.88
C GLY A 64 -5.07 -17.95 10.72
N LYS A 65 -5.29 -16.70 10.25
CA LYS A 65 -6.24 -16.42 9.17
C LYS A 65 -5.54 -16.41 7.81
N ALA A 66 -6.07 -17.22 6.89
CA ALA A 66 -5.65 -17.24 5.50
C ALA A 66 -5.93 -15.89 4.81
N TYR A 67 -5.01 -15.46 3.96
CA TYR A 67 -5.14 -14.25 3.17
C TYR A 67 -4.23 -14.25 1.96
N GLN A 68 -4.58 -13.41 0.99
CA GLN A 68 -3.72 -13.09 -0.15
C GLN A 68 -3.21 -11.65 -0.01
N PRO A 69 -1.89 -11.38 -0.12
CA PRO A 69 -1.35 -10.06 0.19
C PRO A 69 -1.92 -8.91 -0.65
N ALA A 70 -2.07 -9.10 -1.97
CA ALA A 70 -2.64 -8.08 -2.87
C ALA A 70 -4.12 -7.83 -2.55
N GLU A 71 -4.87 -8.88 -2.27
CA GLU A 71 -6.28 -8.78 -1.90
C GLU A 71 -6.44 -8.06 -0.55
N ARG A 72 -5.57 -8.36 0.42
CA ARG A 72 -5.65 -7.79 1.76
C ARG A 72 -5.43 -6.29 1.75
N ILE A 73 -4.39 -5.79 1.06
CA ILE A 73 -4.14 -4.34 0.97
C ILE A 73 -5.26 -3.62 0.20
N CYS A 74 -5.73 -4.19 -0.91
CA CYS A 74 -6.73 -3.52 -1.75
C CYS A 74 -8.11 -3.51 -1.08
N ASN A 75 -8.52 -4.61 -0.46
CA ASN A 75 -9.75 -4.64 0.35
C ASN A 75 -9.66 -3.67 1.53
N PHE A 76 -8.52 -3.64 2.24
CA PHE A 76 -8.32 -2.67 3.32
C PHE A 76 -8.45 -1.23 2.82
N ALA A 77 -7.83 -0.91 1.70
CA ALA A 77 -7.91 0.41 1.08
C ALA A 77 -9.36 0.82 0.80
N GLN A 78 -10.18 -0.10 0.26
CA GLN A 78 -11.59 0.17 -0.02
C GLN A 78 -12.50 0.20 1.21
N LEU A 79 -12.00 -0.19 2.39
CA LEU A 79 -12.72 -0.02 3.65
C LEU A 79 -12.40 1.31 4.34
N MET A 80 -11.44 2.07 3.83
CA MET A 80 -11.12 3.39 4.35
C MET A 80 -12.03 4.46 3.75
N PRO A 81 -12.46 5.47 4.53
CA PRO A 81 -13.28 6.57 4.03
C PRO A 81 -12.44 7.58 3.24
N HIS A 82 -13.08 8.27 2.30
CA HIS A 82 -12.55 9.52 1.76
C HIS A 82 -12.49 10.58 2.87
N ILE A 83 -11.35 11.27 2.99
CA ILE A 83 -11.12 12.31 4.02
C ILE A 83 -11.01 13.73 3.47
N LYS A 84 -10.99 13.90 2.14
CA LYS A 84 -10.93 15.23 1.48
C LYS A 84 -12.13 15.40 0.54
N GLY A 85 -12.66 16.63 0.46
CA GLY A 85 -13.67 17.05 -0.50
C GLY A 85 -15.10 16.56 -0.20
N ASP A 86 -15.99 16.73 -1.17
CA ASP A 86 -17.42 16.42 -1.04
C ASP A 86 -17.69 14.94 -0.72
N TRP A 87 -16.80 14.04 -1.13
CA TRP A 87 -16.88 12.61 -0.81
C TRP A 87 -16.69 12.31 0.69
N ALA A 88 -15.89 13.13 1.38
CA ALA A 88 -15.77 13.04 2.84
C ALA A 88 -17.07 13.46 3.53
N ALA A 89 -17.75 14.50 3.00
CA ALA A 89 -19.05 14.93 3.49
C ALA A 89 -20.13 13.84 3.31
N GLN A 90 -20.02 13.04 2.24
CA GLN A 90 -20.92 11.92 1.96
C GLN A 90 -20.51 10.59 2.63
N ARG A 91 -19.42 10.57 3.42
CA ARG A 91 -18.87 9.38 4.07
C ARG A 91 -18.64 8.20 3.10
N GLN A 92 -18.28 8.50 1.85
CA GLN A 92 -18.02 7.47 0.86
C GLN A 92 -16.71 6.75 1.16
N LEU A 93 -16.71 5.45 0.93
CA LEU A 93 -15.50 4.63 0.99
C LEU A 93 -14.68 4.79 -0.28
N ILE A 94 -13.38 4.59 -0.16
CA ILE A 94 -12.45 4.65 -1.29
C ILE A 94 -12.79 3.55 -2.29
N LYS A 95 -12.90 3.93 -3.56
CA LYS A 95 -12.94 3.00 -4.67
C LYS A 95 -11.62 3.08 -5.42
N LEU A 96 -10.90 1.97 -5.49
CA LEU A 96 -9.61 1.94 -6.17
C LEU A 96 -9.78 1.90 -7.68
N GLU A 97 -9.05 2.77 -8.37
CA GLU A 97 -8.87 2.67 -9.82
C GLU A 97 -7.84 1.58 -10.17
N ALA A 98 -7.90 1.03 -11.38
CA ALA A 98 -7.03 -0.09 -11.78
C ALA A 98 -5.52 0.20 -11.63
N TRP A 99 -5.12 1.46 -11.83
CA TRP A 99 -3.73 1.89 -11.63
C TRP A 99 -3.32 1.92 -10.16
N GLU A 100 -4.25 2.25 -9.25
CA GLU A 100 -4.03 2.23 -7.80
C GLU A 100 -3.95 0.79 -7.29
N VAL A 101 -4.84 -0.07 -7.80
CA VAL A 101 -4.79 -1.52 -7.58
C VAL A 101 -3.43 -2.06 -8.00
N PHE A 102 -2.94 -1.72 -9.19
CA PHE A 102 -1.63 -2.17 -9.65
C PHE A 102 -0.49 -1.73 -8.73
N ILE A 103 -0.50 -0.49 -8.23
CA ILE A 103 0.54 -0.01 -7.30
C ILE A 103 0.50 -0.82 -6.00
N LEU A 104 -0.67 -0.93 -5.37
CA LEU A 104 -0.82 -1.63 -4.09
C LEU A 104 -0.52 -3.12 -4.25
N ALA A 105 -1.18 -3.79 -5.21
CA ALA A 105 -0.98 -5.20 -5.49
C ALA A 105 0.47 -5.50 -5.87
N SER A 106 1.12 -4.70 -6.73
CA SER A 106 2.52 -4.97 -7.11
C SER A 106 3.48 -4.82 -5.94
N VAL A 107 3.23 -3.91 -4.99
CA VAL A 107 4.13 -3.70 -3.84
C VAL A 107 3.97 -4.80 -2.80
N PHE A 108 2.74 -5.20 -2.49
CA PHE A 108 2.44 -6.15 -1.42
C PHE A 108 2.27 -7.61 -1.90
N GLY A 109 1.84 -7.81 -3.14
CA GLY A 109 1.52 -9.13 -3.72
C GLY A 109 2.73 -9.98 -4.07
N TRP A 110 3.89 -9.39 -4.34
CA TRP A 110 5.11 -10.16 -4.60
C TRP A 110 5.81 -10.53 -3.29
N VAL A 111 5.84 -11.82 -2.96
CA VAL A 111 6.42 -12.32 -1.71
C VAL A 111 7.40 -13.47 -1.96
N HIS A 112 8.35 -13.62 -1.05
CA HIS A 112 9.30 -14.72 -1.06
C HIS A 112 8.61 -16.02 -0.66
N ILE A 113 8.86 -17.10 -1.39
CA ILE A 113 8.13 -18.37 -1.24
C ILE A 113 8.28 -18.95 0.17
N GLU A 114 9.51 -18.99 0.70
CA GLU A 114 9.77 -19.58 2.01
C GLU A 114 9.48 -18.63 3.19
N THR A 115 9.91 -17.37 3.09
CA THR A 115 9.84 -16.44 4.22
C THR A 115 8.52 -15.66 4.30
N GLY A 116 7.70 -15.67 3.23
CA GLY A 116 6.51 -14.85 3.12
C GLY A 116 6.77 -13.33 3.03
N LYS A 117 8.04 -12.90 3.04
CA LYS A 117 8.42 -11.48 3.06
C LYS A 117 8.23 -10.82 1.71
N ARG A 118 7.86 -9.54 1.72
CA ARG A 118 7.69 -8.72 0.51
C ARG A 118 8.99 -8.64 -0.30
N ARG A 119 8.88 -8.77 -1.62
CA ARG A 119 9.99 -8.60 -2.56
C ARG A 119 10.49 -7.16 -2.59
N PHE A 120 9.57 -6.21 -2.64
CA PHE A 120 9.89 -4.80 -2.76
C PHE A 120 9.97 -4.16 -1.37
N ARG A 121 11.17 -3.71 -1.00
CA ARG A 121 11.43 -2.95 0.23
C ARG A 121 11.35 -1.43 0.03
N VAL A 122 11.46 -1.01 -1.23
CA VAL A 122 11.43 0.40 -1.64
C VAL A 122 10.56 0.51 -2.89
N ALA A 123 9.62 1.44 -2.87
CA ALA A 123 8.77 1.78 -4.01
C ALA A 123 8.81 3.28 -4.25
N ASP A 124 9.28 3.69 -5.42
CA ASP A 124 9.25 5.08 -5.88
C ASP A 124 8.03 5.29 -6.77
N LEU A 125 7.13 6.16 -6.32
CA LEU A 125 5.87 6.45 -7.02
C LEU A 125 5.87 7.88 -7.57
N PHE A 126 5.86 7.99 -8.90
CA PHE A 126 5.80 9.25 -9.64
C PHE A 126 4.37 9.50 -10.15
N VAL A 127 3.59 10.27 -9.39
CA VAL A 127 2.21 10.61 -9.72
C VAL A 127 2.11 12.12 -9.91
N PRO A 128 1.40 12.63 -10.94
CA PRO A 128 1.20 14.06 -11.15
C PRO A 128 0.57 14.78 -9.94
N ARG A 129 0.79 16.09 -9.83
CA ARG A 129 0.22 16.92 -8.74
C ARG A 129 -1.31 16.89 -8.77
N LYS A 130 -1.92 17.04 -7.58
CA LYS A 130 -3.38 16.97 -7.32
C LYS A 130 -4.04 15.59 -7.46
N ASN A 131 -3.26 14.54 -7.66
CA ASN A 131 -3.77 13.16 -7.69
C ASN A 131 -3.60 12.49 -6.32
N ALA A 132 -4.37 11.42 -6.08
CA ALA A 132 -4.59 10.68 -4.83
C ALA A 132 -3.35 10.10 -4.10
N LYS A 133 -2.13 10.58 -4.41
CA LYS A 133 -0.86 10.11 -3.86
C LYS A 133 -0.82 10.14 -2.33
N SER A 134 -1.21 11.26 -1.72
CA SER A 134 -1.22 11.36 -0.25
C SER A 134 -2.25 10.42 0.35
N THR A 135 -3.40 10.25 -0.31
CA THR A 135 -4.44 9.29 0.11
C THR A 135 -3.88 7.86 0.10
N LEU A 136 -3.27 7.42 -1.01
CA LEU A 136 -2.63 6.10 -1.10
C LEU A 136 -1.53 5.91 -0.05
N ALA A 137 -0.66 6.91 0.13
CA ALA A 137 0.40 6.86 1.15
C ALA A 137 -0.17 6.73 2.57
N SER A 138 -1.34 7.34 2.83
CA SER A 138 -2.02 7.28 4.13
C SER A 138 -2.65 5.92 4.38
N ILE A 139 -3.27 5.33 3.35
CA ILE A 139 -3.79 3.96 3.38
C ILE A 139 -2.64 3.00 3.66
N VAL A 140 -1.53 3.11 2.93
CA VAL A 140 -0.34 2.26 3.13
C VAL A 140 0.20 2.42 4.55
N GLY A 141 0.25 3.64 5.08
CA GLY A 141 0.71 3.88 6.46
C GLY A 141 -0.18 3.21 7.51
N ASN A 142 -1.51 3.35 7.41
CA ASN A 142 -2.44 2.68 8.32
C ASN A 142 -2.42 1.16 8.16
N TYR A 143 -2.26 0.67 6.93
CA TYR A 143 -2.15 -0.75 6.66
C TYR A 143 -0.91 -1.35 7.34
N MET A 144 0.25 -0.73 7.16
CA MET A 144 1.49 -1.17 7.77
C MET A 144 1.49 -1.07 9.29
N LEU A 145 0.79 -0.08 9.84
CA LEU A 145 0.70 0.12 11.28
C LEU A 145 0.02 -1.06 12.00
N GLY A 146 -1.01 -1.65 11.40
CA GLY A 146 -1.84 -2.65 12.09
C GLY A 146 -2.18 -3.90 11.28
N VAL A 147 -2.52 -3.76 9.98
CA VAL A 147 -3.07 -4.85 9.17
C VAL A 147 -2.00 -5.78 8.60
N ASP A 148 -0.82 -5.24 8.31
CA ASP A 148 0.30 -6.00 7.75
C ASP A 148 0.82 -7.08 8.71
N GLY A 149 0.60 -6.91 10.02
CA GLY A 149 0.93 -7.91 11.05
C GLY A 149 2.40 -7.90 11.48
N GLU A 150 3.15 -6.85 11.10
CA GLU A 150 4.55 -6.68 11.48
C GLU A 150 4.66 -6.18 12.94
N PHE A 151 5.38 -6.94 13.76
CA PHE A 151 5.70 -6.54 15.14
C PHE A 151 6.79 -5.47 15.13
N GLY A 152 6.57 -4.39 15.88
CA GLY A 152 7.50 -3.27 16.01
C GLY A 152 7.53 -2.36 14.79
N ALA A 153 6.45 -2.31 14.00
CA ALA A 153 6.42 -1.54 12.76
C ALA A 153 6.61 -0.05 13.05
N GLU A 154 7.66 0.53 12.48
CA GLU A 154 7.94 1.96 12.55
C GLU A 154 7.62 2.64 11.22
N VAL A 155 6.40 3.16 11.10
CA VAL A 155 5.93 3.87 9.91
C VAL A 155 6.22 5.37 10.06
N TYR A 156 6.80 5.99 9.04
CA TYR A 156 7.09 7.42 9.07
C TYR A 156 6.62 8.12 7.80
N SER A 157 5.98 9.28 7.98
CA SER A 157 5.78 10.24 6.88
C SER A 157 6.92 11.25 6.91
N GLY A 158 7.93 11.03 6.07
CA GLY A 158 9.12 11.87 6.00
C GLY A 158 9.03 12.96 4.94
N ALA A 159 9.31 14.22 5.30
CA ALA A 159 9.46 15.31 4.35
C ALA A 159 10.50 16.35 4.82
N THR A 160 10.83 17.32 3.96
CA THR A 160 11.77 18.41 4.31
C THR A 160 11.15 19.46 5.21
N SER A 161 9.82 19.49 5.33
CA SER A 161 9.08 20.35 6.25
C SER A 161 8.00 19.57 6.99
N GLN A 162 7.59 20.07 8.16
CA GLN A 162 6.51 19.47 8.94
C GLN A 162 5.20 19.45 8.17
N ASP A 163 4.84 20.56 7.51
CA ASP A 163 3.59 20.66 6.76
C ASP A 163 3.49 19.59 5.66
N GLN A 164 4.59 19.32 4.95
CA GLN A 164 4.64 18.27 3.96
C GLN A 164 4.56 16.86 4.57
N ALA A 165 5.17 16.62 5.74
CA ALA A 165 5.02 15.35 6.44
C ALA A 165 3.56 15.13 6.89
N MET A 166 2.90 16.22 7.30
CA MET A 166 1.49 16.23 7.72
C MET A 166 0.51 16.00 6.58
N GLU A 167 0.88 16.24 5.32
CA GLU A 167 0.01 15.97 4.16
C GLU A 167 -0.35 14.49 3.98
N VAL A 168 0.43 13.57 4.55
CA VAL A 168 0.14 12.13 4.60
C VAL A 168 -0.36 11.73 5.99
N PHE A 169 0.28 12.24 7.05
CA PHE A 169 -0.09 11.82 8.40
C PHE A 169 -1.49 12.28 8.80
N ARG A 170 -1.91 13.52 8.48
CA ARG A 170 -3.26 14.02 8.83
C ARG A 170 -4.36 13.18 8.17
N PRO A 171 -4.31 12.87 6.86
CA PRO A 171 -5.27 11.94 6.28
C PRO A 171 -5.31 10.57 6.95
N ALA A 172 -4.16 9.97 7.26
CA ALA A 172 -4.10 8.68 7.95
C ALA A 172 -4.78 8.74 9.33
N LEU A 173 -4.50 9.79 10.09
CA LEU A 173 -5.13 10.08 11.37
C LEU A 173 -6.65 10.20 11.25
N LEU A 174 -7.13 10.95 10.26
CA LEU A 174 -8.56 11.15 10.03
C LEU A 174 -9.25 9.86 9.58
N MET A 175 -8.61 9.06 8.72
CA MET A 175 -9.12 7.74 8.33
C MET A 175 -9.28 6.81 9.53
N ALA A 176 -8.27 6.76 10.42
CA ALA A 176 -8.32 5.94 11.61
C ALA A 176 -9.46 6.38 12.55
N ARG A 177 -9.60 7.70 12.80
CA ARG A 177 -10.71 8.27 13.60
C ARG A 177 -12.08 7.95 13.03
N ALA A 178 -12.21 8.04 11.70
CA ALA A 178 -13.47 7.79 11.00
C ALA A 178 -13.78 6.28 10.86
N THR A 179 -12.85 5.40 11.24
CA THR A 179 -13.01 3.94 11.12
C THR A 179 -12.82 3.23 12.47
N PRO A 180 -13.76 3.36 13.43
CA PRO A 180 -13.60 2.74 14.76
C PRO A 180 -13.38 1.22 14.73
N ARG A 181 -13.93 0.52 13.72
CA ARG A 181 -13.71 -0.93 13.55
C ARG A 181 -12.26 -1.27 13.25
N PHE A 182 -11.54 -0.42 12.52
CA PHE A 182 -10.10 -0.59 12.28
C PHE A 182 -9.32 -0.43 13.60
N CYS A 183 -9.63 0.60 14.39
CA CYS A 183 -9.01 0.80 15.70
C CYS A 183 -9.27 -0.38 16.65
N ALA A 184 -10.50 -0.85 16.73
CA ALA A 184 -10.85 -1.97 17.61
C ALA A 184 -10.22 -3.30 17.17
N ALA A 185 -10.20 -3.60 15.86
CA ALA A 185 -9.69 -4.88 15.36
C ALA A 185 -8.16 -5.03 15.47
N TYR A 186 -7.44 -3.91 15.42
CA TYR A 186 -5.98 -3.87 15.38
C TYR A 186 -5.35 -3.11 16.57
N GLY A 187 -6.13 -2.73 17.58
CA GLY A 187 -5.62 -2.04 18.76
C GLY A 187 -5.02 -0.65 18.49
N VAL A 188 -5.45 0.03 17.42
CA VAL A 188 -4.87 1.32 17.01
C VAL A 188 -5.36 2.42 17.93
N THR A 189 -4.44 3.02 18.66
CA THR A 189 -4.62 4.22 19.47
C THR A 189 -4.32 5.45 18.62
N VAL A 190 -5.22 6.43 18.69
CA VAL A 190 -5.18 7.62 17.85
C VAL A 190 -4.81 8.85 18.70
N ASN A 191 -3.59 9.34 18.53
CA ASN A 191 -3.11 10.57 19.18
C ASN A 191 -2.98 11.71 18.16
N ALA A 192 -2.88 12.96 18.63
CA ALA A 192 -2.83 14.13 17.74
C ALA A 192 -1.59 14.13 16.80
N SER A 193 -0.48 13.56 17.25
CA SER A 193 0.81 13.54 16.54
C SER A 193 1.36 12.13 16.29
N ASN A 194 0.61 11.08 16.65
CA ASN A 194 1.04 9.69 16.55
C ASN A 194 -0.18 8.77 16.39
N LEU A 195 -0.04 7.69 15.63
CA LEU A 195 -0.89 6.51 15.75
C LEU A 195 -0.03 5.36 16.29
N SER A 196 -0.55 4.56 17.22
CA SER A 196 0.22 3.47 17.83
C SER A 196 -0.60 2.20 18.04
N VAL A 197 0.08 1.06 18.05
CA VAL A 197 -0.48 -0.23 18.46
C VAL A 197 0.40 -0.76 19.57
N THR A 198 -0.08 -0.70 20.81
CA THR A 198 0.72 -1.05 22.00
C THR A 198 1.10 -2.52 22.01
N GLU A 199 0.18 -3.41 21.61
CA GLU A 199 0.39 -4.86 21.60
C GLU A 199 1.57 -5.27 20.72
N THR A 200 1.74 -4.63 19.57
CA THR A 200 2.83 -4.92 18.64
C THR A 200 3.99 -3.95 18.79
N ASN A 201 3.93 -2.96 19.69
CA ASN A 201 4.89 -1.86 19.80
C ASN A 201 5.11 -1.11 18.46
N SER A 202 4.04 -0.94 17.67
CA SER A 202 4.08 -0.28 16.36
C SER A 202 3.66 1.19 16.47
N LYS A 203 4.19 2.05 15.59
CA LYS A 203 3.86 3.48 15.54
C LYS A 203 3.86 4.04 14.12
N PHE A 204 3.07 5.09 13.90
CA PHE A 204 3.07 5.92 12.71
C PHE A 204 3.16 7.40 13.09
N GLU A 205 4.22 8.07 12.65
CA GLU A 205 4.51 9.47 12.99
C GLU A 205 5.00 10.31 11.80
N PRO A 206 4.72 11.62 11.77
CA PRO A 206 5.36 12.55 10.84
C PRO A 206 6.79 12.88 11.29
N VAL A 207 7.75 12.87 10.38
CA VAL A 207 9.17 13.15 10.67
C VAL A 207 9.74 14.18 9.68
N ILE A 208 10.55 15.11 10.19
CA ILE A 208 11.24 16.11 9.40
C ILE A 208 12.67 15.63 9.11
N GLY A 209 13.07 15.55 7.84
CA GLY A 209 14.45 15.30 7.45
C GLY A 209 15.26 16.59 7.40
N ARG A 210 16.36 16.70 8.16
CA ARG A 210 17.32 17.81 8.02
C ARG A 210 18.22 17.58 6.78
N PRO A 211 18.45 18.60 5.93
CA PRO A 211 19.35 18.47 4.79
C PRO A 211 20.80 18.48 5.28
N GLY A 212 21.51 17.36 5.13
CA GLY A 212 22.90 17.19 5.56
C GLY A 212 23.35 15.75 5.79
N ASP A 213 22.40 14.83 5.97
CA ASP A 213 22.67 13.40 6.09
C ASP A 213 22.42 12.75 4.71
N ASP A 214 23.50 12.37 4.04
CA ASP A 214 23.63 11.82 2.68
C ASP A 214 22.83 10.52 2.43
N ARG A 215 22.01 10.10 3.41
CA ARG A 215 21.07 8.98 3.34
C ARG A 215 19.63 9.36 2.96
N LYS A 216 19.28 10.64 2.82
CA LYS A 216 17.88 11.06 2.57
C LYS A 216 17.75 12.10 1.45
N ARG A 217 17.72 11.66 0.19
CA ARG A 217 17.24 12.47 -0.94
C ARG A 217 15.70 12.39 -1.05
N PRO A 218 15.00 13.51 -1.32
CA PRO A 218 13.54 13.58 -1.34
C PRO A 218 12.99 13.07 -2.68
N ALA A 219 12.93 11.76 -2.83
CA ALA A 219 11.78 11.11 -3.46
C ALA A 219 10.91 10.60 -2.31
N LEU A 220 9.60 10.40 -2.51
CA LEU A 220 8.75 9.70 -1.53
C LEU A 220 9.25 8.26 -1.37
N ARG A 221 10.32 8.08 -0.57
CA ARG A 221 10.89 6.81 -0.16
C ARG A 221 10.07 6.34 1.03
N HIS A 222 9.07 5.50 0.77
CA HIS A 222 8.56 4.63 1.82
C HIS A 222 9.65 3.59 2.09
N HIS A 223 10.45 3.80 3.15
CA HIS A 223 11.31 2.76 3.70
C HIS A 223 10.43 1.78 4.44
N LEU A 224 10.12 0.66 3.79
CA LEU A 224 9.59 -0.53 4.44
C LEU A 224 10.79 -1.18 5.14
N ARG A 225 10.96 -0.93 6.43
CA ARG A 225 11.96 -1.68 7.21
C ARG A 225 11.36 -3.05 7.53
N HIS A 226 12.01 -4.08 7.00
CA HIS A 226 12.04 -5.53 7.30
C HIS A 226 10.78 -6.40 7.27
#